data_AF-A0A8I2YSM9-F1
#
_entry.id   AF-A0A8I2YSM9-F1
#
_cell.length_a   1.000
_cell.length_b   1.000
_cell.length_c   1.000
_cell.angle_alpha   90.00
_cell.angle_beta   90.00
_cell.angle_gamma   90.00
#
_symmetry.space_group_name_H-M   'P 1'
#
loop_
_entity.id
_entity.type
_entity.pdbx_description
1 polymer ?
#
loop_
_entity_poly.entity_id
_entity_poly.type
_entity_poly.pdbx_seq_one_letter_code
_entity_poly.pdbx_strand_id
1 'polypeptide(L)'
;MNRSTPCSTRLISLPVHNAVFGPTAPGVDLAALADLHVATIEKSLFSMMVPEVKALLGERPHITSVVLFGIEVSYLSQPVAYADVSQSHICVLQTALDLVQGGYDVYVLADGVSSSNKEEVPIALAHIRQVGGHVITSESAAFMLQREAGTPQFRAFAAVIKEEKENTVKTSQKLLQYRSWL
;
A
#
# COMPACT_ATOMS: atom_id res chain seq x y z
N MET A 1 -26.37 20.79 -8.95
CA MET A 1 -25.01 21.20 -9.37
C MET A 1 -24.02 20.73 -8.31
N ASN A 2 -23.32 19.62 -8.53
CA ASN A 2 -21.90 19.58 -8.19
C ASN A 2 -21.24 18.55 -9.12
N ARG A 3 -20.32 19.05 -9.94
CA ARG A 3 -19.64 18.28 -10.97
C ARG A 3 -18.73 17.28 -10.25
N SER A 4 -18.77 16.03 -10.71
CA SER A 4 -17.85 14.96 -10.37
C SER A 4 -16.39 15.44 -10.49
N THR A 5 -15.79 15.89 -9.40
CA THR A 5 -14.34 15.99 -9.31
C THR A 5 -13.79 14.57 -9.38
N PRO A 6 -12.94 14.23 -10.36
CA PRO A 6 -12.31 12.92 -10.39
C PRO A 6 -11.53 12.73 -9.08
N CYS A 7 -11.67 11.56 -8.45
CA CYS A 7 -10.90 11.18 -7.27
C CYS A 7 -9.41 11.30 -7.64
N SER A 8 -8.74 12.35 -7.16
CA SER A 8 -7.37 12.67 -7.55
C SER A 8 -6.43 11.85 -6.67
N THR A 9 -6.37 10.54 -6.92
CA THR A 9 -5.44 9.64 -6.23
C THR A 9 -4.01 10.13 -6.47
N ARG A 10 -3.18 10.09 -5.44
CA ARG A 10 -1.76 10.44 -5.49
C ARG A 10 -0.97 9.35 -4.80
N LEU A 11 0.22 9.04 -5.33
CA LEU A 11 1.13 8.07 -4.76
C LEU A 11 2.36 8.77 -4.19
N ILE A 12 2.72 8.40 -2.97
CA ILE A 12 4.02 8.71 -2.35
C ILE A 12 4.73 7.37 -2.16
N SER A 13 5.94 7.24 -2.70
CA SER A 13 6.75 6.03 -2.57
C SER A 13 7.82 6.22 -1.50
N LEU A 14 7.99 5.24 -0.61
CA LEU A 14 8.80 5.41 0.60
C LEU A 14 9.75 4.22 0.81
N PRO A 15 10.86 4.14 0.04
CA PRO A 15 11.87 3.11 0.25
C PRO A 15 12.50 3.26 1.64
N VAL A 16 12.67 2.12 2.31
CA VAL A 16 13.38 2.07 3.59
C VAL A 16 14.85 1.78 3.31
N HIS A 17 15.72 2.70 3.70
CA HIS A 17 17.18 2.49 3.81
C HIS A 17 17.78 1.63 2.68
N ASN A 18 17.89 2.18 1.46
CA ASN A 18 18.30 1.43 0.27
C ASN A 18 19.67 0.76 0.43
N ALA A 19 20.56 1.35 1.23
CA ALA A 19 21.89 0.82 1.53
C ALA A 19 21.87 -0.50 2.33
N VAL A 20 20.80 -0.76 3.09
CA VAL A 20 20.67 -1.94 3.96
C VAL A 20 19.65 -2.94 3.40
N PHE A 21 18.56 -2.47 2.80
CA PHE A 21 17.46 -3.31 2.33
C PHE A 21 17.40 -3.49 0.80
N GLY A 22 18.35 -2.89 0.08
CA GLY A 22 18.41 -2.93 -1.38
C GLY A 22 17.52 -1.87 -2.04
N PRO A 23 17.60 -1.73 -3.38
CA PRO A 23 16.80 -0.77 -4.12
C PRO A 23 15.32 -1.18 -4.18
N THR A 24 14.44 -0.22 -4.49
CA THR A 24 13.05 -0.49 -4.86
C THR A 24 12.99 -1.61 -5.91
N ALA A 25 12.05 -2.54 -5.74
CA ALA A 25 11.92 -3.70 -6.62
C ALA A 25 11.85 -3.24 -8.10
N PRO A 26 12.65 -3.83 -9.01
CA PRO A 26 12.78 -3.36 -10.39
C PRO A 26 11.50 -3.48 -11.23
N GLY A 27 10.50 -4.22 -10.74
CA GLY A 27 9.17 -4.30 -11.36
C GLY A 27 8.23 -3.13 -11.03
N VAL A 28 8.64 -2.18 -10.17
CA VAL A 28 7.85 -1.00 -9.83
C VAL A 28 8.25 0.16 -10.74
N ASP A 29 7.50 0.36 -11.83
CA ASP A 29 7.68 1.51 -12.70
C ASP A 29 6.96 2.75 -12.14
N LEU A 30 7.68 3.52 -11.32
CA LEU A 30 7.17 4.79 -10.80
C LEU A 30 7.05 5.87 -11.89
N ALA A 31 7.76 5.73 -13.01
CA ALA A 31 7.70 6.71 -14.11
C ALA A 31 6.37 6.60 -14.87
N ALA A 32 5.82 5.38 -14.99
CA ALA A 32 4.49 5.16 -15.57
C ALA A 32 3.35 5.89 -14.84
N LEU A 33 3.57 6.31 -13.58
CA LEU A 33 2.57 7.04 -12.79
C LEU A 33 2.51 8.53 -13.13
N ALA A 34 3.52 9.08 -13.83
CA ALA A 34 3.59 10.49 -14.22
C ALA A 34 3.17 11.44 -13.08
N ASP A 35 2.19 12.31 -13.31
CA ASP A 35 1.70 13.31 -12.36
C ASP A 35 1.00 12.73 -11.11
N LEU A 36 0.72 11.42 -11.10
CA LEU A 36 0.18 10.74 -9.93
C LEU A 36 1.26 10.46 -8.89
N HIS A 37 2.53 10.37 -9.29
CA HIS A 37 3.65 10.18 -8.36
C HIS A 37 4.12 11.53 -7.81
N VAL A 38 3.95 11.71 -6.50
CA VAL A 38 4.28 12.98 -5.82
C VAL A 38 5.74 13.04 -5.41
N ALA A 39 6.26 11.97 -4.81
CA ALA A 39 7.63 11.94 -4.31
C ALA A 39 8.10 10.51 -4.00
N THR A 40 9.42 10.29 -4.11
CA THR A 40 10.15 9.18 -3.49
C THR A 40 10.98 9.73 -2.35
N ILE A 41 10.71 9.32 -1.10
CA ILE A 41 11.43 9.80 0.08
C ILE A 41 12.07 8.61 0.79
N GLU A 42 13.40 8.65 0.92
CA GLU A 42 14.13 7.66 1.70
C GLU A 42 13.93 7.91 3.20
N LYS A 43 13.72 6.84 3.96
CA LYS A 43 13.52 6.92 5.41
C LYS A 43 14.33 5.88 6.17
N SER A 44 14.68 6.23 7.41
CA SER A 44 15.22 5.33 8.42
C SER A 44 14.16 4.86 9.43
N LEU A 45 13.04 5.58 9.56
CA LEU A 45 11.92 5.18 10.40
C LEU A 45 11.13 4.03 9.76
N PHE A 46 10.57 3.14 10.59
CA PHE A 46 9.64 2.11 10.13
C PHE A 46 8.32 2.72 9.65
N SER A 47 7.76 3.66 10.42
CA SER A 47 6.64 4.47 9.95
C SER A 47 7.02 5.32 8.74
N MET A 48 6.09 5.41 7.79
CA MET A 48 6.15 6.30 6.63
C MET A 48 5.86 7.77 6.99
N MET A 49 5.38 8.05 8.20
CA MET A 49 5.01 9.40 8.66
C MET A 49 6.23 10.23 9.10
N VAL A 50 7.22 10.35 8.21
CA VAL A 50 8.37 11.23 8.34
C VAL A 50 7.97 12.70 8.14
N PRO A 51 8.77 13.69 8.61
CA PRO A 51 8.45 15.11 8.47
C PRO A 51 8.11 15.55 7.04
N GLU A 52 8.77 14.99 6.03
CA GLU A 52 8.55 15.28 4.62
C GLU A 52 7.17 14.82 4.16
N VAL A 53 6.74 13.63 4.57
CA VAL A 53 5.39 13.11 4.27
C VAL A 53 4.32 13.92 5.00
N LYS A 54 4.57 14.30 6.26
CA LYS A 54 3.67 15.18 7.01
C LYS A 54 3.52 16.55 6.34
N ALA A 55 4.61 17.12 5.81
CA ALA A 55 4.57 18.37 5.06
C ALA A 55 3.74 18.21 3.77
N LEU A 56 3.95 17.13 3.00
CA LEU A 56 3.19 16.85 1.78
C LEU A 56 1.69 16.69 2.05
N LEU A 57 1.31 16.03 3.14
CA LEU A 57 -0.08 15.90 3.56
C LEU A 57 -0.64 17.23 4.08
N GLY A 58 0.14 18.01 4.81
CA GLY A 58 -0.24 19.35 5.30
C GLY A 58 -0.51 20.37 4.18
N GLU A 59 0.23 20.29 3.08
CA GLU A 59 -0.04 21.06 1.85
C GLU A 59 -1.33 20.63 1.14
N ARG A 60 -1.88 19.46 1.49
CA ARG A 60 -3.03 18.82 0.84
C ARG A 60 -4.11 18.47 1.87
N PRO A 61 -4.69 19.46 2.57
CA PRO A 61 -5.66 19.23 3.65
C PRO A 61 -6.98 18.60 3.20
N HIS A 62 -7.21 18.49 1.88
CA HIS A 62 -8.35 17.81 1.29
C HIS A 62 -8.18 16.28 1.22
N ILE A 63 -6.97 15.76 1.46
CA ILE A 63 -6.72 14.32 1.54
C ILE A 63 -7.12 13.86 2.94
N THR A 64 -8.22 13.14 3.04
CA THR A 64 -8.72 12.56 4.29
C THR A 64 -8.50 11.04 4.35
N SER A 65 -8.28 10.40 3.21
CA SER A 65 -8.19 8.94 3.09
C SER A 65 -6.87 8.52 2.47
N VAL A 66 -6.27 7.46 3.00
CA VAL A 66 -4.97 6.93 2.58
C VAL A 66 -5.08 5.44 2.28
N VAL A 67 -4.63 5.04 1.09
CA VAL A 67 -4.44 3.64 0.73
C VAL A 67 -2.98 3.25 1.01
N LEU A 68 -2.77 2.22 1.82
CA LEU A 68 -1.47 1.80 2.31
C LEU A 68 -1.17 0.35 1.90
N PHE A 69 0.02 0.14 1.36
CA PHE A 69 0.55 -1.19 1.03
C PHE A 69 2.08 -1.15 1.10
N GLY A 70 2.71 -2.31 1.23
CA GLY A 70 4.15 -2.43 1.41
C GLY A 70 4.60 -3.85 1.16
N ILE A 71 5.45 -4.01 0.16
CA ILE A 71 5.99 -5.31 -0.24
C ILE A 71 7.48 -5.32 0.06
N GLU A 72 7.90 -6.38 0.72
CA GLU A 72 9.29 -6.76 0.83
C GLU A 72 9.59 -7.90 -0.13
N VAL A 73 10.68 -7.75 -0.88
CA VAL A 73 11.23 -8.81 -1.73
C VAL A 73 12.61 -9.15 -1.20
N SER A 74 12.72 -10.22 -0.41
CA SER A 74 14.02 -10.76 -0.02
C SER A 74 14.65 -11.45 -1.23
N TYR A 75 15.52 -10.73 -1.95
CA TYR A 75 16.45 -11.33 -2.91
C TYR A 75 17.64 -11.86 -2.12
N LEU A 76 17.50 -13.07 -1.58
CA LEU A 76 18.64 -13.77 -0.98
C LEU A 76 19.69 -14.05 -2.05
N SER A 77 20.82 -13.36 -1.97
CA SER A 77 22.05 -13.79 -2.64
C SER A 77 23.30 -13.60 -1.79
N GLN A 78 23.26 -12.94 -0.63
CA GLN A 78 24.46 -12.72 0.19
C GLN A 78 24.19 -12.94 1.69
N PRO A 79 25.10 -13.63 2.40
CA PRO A 79 25.01 -13.84 3.83
C PRO A 79 25.46 -12.56 4.56
N VAL A 80 24.52 -11.70 4.94
CA VAL A 80 24.82 -10.54 5.79
C VAL A 80 24.35 -10.84 7.22
N ALA A 81 25.27 -10.71 8.17
CA ALA A 81 25.14 -11.06 9.58
C ALA A 81 24.20 -10.13 10.39
N TYR A 82 23.46 -9.24 9.73
CA TYR A 82 22.39 -8.43 10.29
C TYR A 82 21.10 -8.84 9.58
N ALA A 83 20.54 -9.95 10.02
CA ALA A 83 19.37 -10.61 9.43
C ALA A 83 18.22 -9.62 9.21
N ASP A 84 17.76 -9.50 7.96
CA ASP A 84 16.39 -9.16 7.52
C ASP A 84 15.40 -8.69 8.60
N VAL A 85 15.63 -7.52 9.21
CA VAL A 85 14.71 -6.90 10.19
C VAL A 85 13.69 -5.99 9.50
N SER A 86 13.82 -5.76 8.19
CA SER A 86 12.68 -5.20 7.46
C SER A 86 11.58 -6.25 7.52
N GLN A 87 10.43 -5.81 7.98
CA GLN A 87 9.22 -6.60 7.93
C GLN A 87 8.19 -5.61 7.44
N SER A 88 7.82 -5.68 6.15
CA SER A 88 6.88 -4.68 5.60
C SER A 88 5.58 -4.59 6.40
N HIS A 89 5.17 -5.66 7.09
CA HIS A 89 4.06 -5.59 8.04
C HIS A 89 4.29 -4.64 9.24
N ILE A 90 5.53 -4.50 9.76
CA ILE A 90 5.86 -3.52 10.82
C ILE A 90 5.79 -2.10 10.27
N CYS A 91 6.39 -1.85 9.10
CA CYS A 91 6.34 -0.55 8.45
C CYS A 91 4.88 -0.12 8.17
N VAL A 92 4.07 -1.05 7.64
CA VAL A 92 2.64 -0.83 7.37
C VAL A 92 1.86 -0.64 8.66
N LEU A 93 2.08 -1.47 9.68
CA LEU A 93 1.40 -1.34 10.98
C LEU A 93 1.68 0.00 11.65
N GLN A 94 2.95 0.39 11.80
CA GLN A 94 3.30 1.66 12.44
C GLN A 94 2.78 2.87 11.64
N THR A 95 2.85 2.80 10.31
CA THR A 95 2.27 3.84 9.46
C THR A 95 0.75 3.95 9.64
N ALA A 96 0.05 2.82 9.67
CA ALA A 96 -1.39 2.80 9.86
C ALA A 96 -1.78 3.38 11.22
N LEU A 97 -1.04 3.05 12.29
CA LEU A 97 -1.24 3.62 13.63
C LEU A 97 -1.08 5.15 13.63
N ASP A 98 0.01 5.66 13.05
CA ASP A 98 0.28 7.10 12.98
C ASP A 98 -0.78 7.85 12.16
N LEU A 99 -1.22 7.26 11.04
CA LEU A 99 -2.26 7.86 10.19
C LEU A 99 -3.63 7.85 10.85
N VAL A 100 -4.02 6.75 11.49
CA VAL A 100 -5.27 6.68 12.25
C VAL A 100 -5.25 7.68 13.40
N GLN A 101 -4.15 7.78 14.15
CA GLN A 101 -3.99 8.78 15.20
C GLN A 101 -4.03 10.22 14.65
N GLY A 102 -3.56 10.41 13.42
CA GLY A 102 -3.65 11.67 12.67
C GLY A 102 -5.05 11.99 12.12
N GLY A 103 -6.04 11.12 12.31
CA GLY A 103 -7.42 11.34 11.87
C GLY A 103 -7.70 11.00 10.40
N TYR A 104 -6.86 10.20 9.77
CA TYR A 104 -7.07 9.75 8.38
C TYR A 104 -7.89 8.46 8.32
N ASP A 105 -8.70 8.31 7.27
CA ASP A 105 -9.31 7.03 6.91
C ASP A 105 -8.25 6.14 6.23
N VAL A 106 -7.77 5.12 6.94
CA VAL A 106 -6.69 4.25 6.44
C VAL A 106 -7.24 2.96 5.84
N TYR A 107 -6.87 2.68 4.59
CA TYR A 107 -7.22 1.47 3.85
C TYR A 107 -5.95 0.66 3.52
N VAL A 108 -5.73 -0.45 4.21
CA VAL A 108 -4.59 -1.33 3.98
C VAL A 108 -4.95 -2.43 2.98
N LEU A 109 -4.14 -2.59 1.94
CA LEU A 109 -4.33 -3.64 0.93
C LEU A 109 -3.68 -4.94 1.41
N ALA A 110 -4.47 -5.90 1.88
CA ALA A 110 -3.98 -7.16 2.42
C ALA A 110 -3.16 -7.98 1.40
N ASP A 111 -3.54 -7.91 0.12
CA ASP A 111 -2.84 -8.49 -1.03
C ASP A 111 -1.68 -7.62 -1.54
N GLY A 112 -1.35 -6.54 -0.83
CA GLY A 112 -0.18 -5.69 -1.04
C GLY A 112 0.74 -5.62 0.17
N VAL A 113 0.56 -6.49 1.17
CA VAL A 113 1.45 -6.60 2.35
C VAL A 113 2.19 -7.93 2.31
N SER A 114 3.52 -7.89 2.38
CA SER A 114 4.35 -9.08 2.55
C SER A 114 5.32 -8.94 3.74
N SER A 115 6.00 -10.03 4.09
CA SER A 115 6.97 -10.05 5.18
C SER A 115 7.85 -11.29 5.03
N SER A 116 9.10 -11.19 5.48
CA SER A 116 10.01 -12.33 5.62
C SER A 116 9.48 -13.34 6.66
N ASN A 117 8.83 -12.86 7.72
CA ASN A 117 8.00 -13.69 8.62
C ASN A 117 6.51 -13.55 8.25
N LYS A 118 5.96 -14.54 7.54
CA LYS A 118 4.59 -14.50 6.98
C LYS A 118 3.50 -14.66 8.04
N GLU A 119 3.81 -15.29 9.17
CA GLU A 119 2.82 -15.55 10.23
C GLU A 119 2.44 -14.27 10.99
N GLU A 120 3.32 -13.26 10.97
CA GLU A 120 3.07 -11.95 11.61
C GLU A 120 2.15 -11.03 10.78
N VAL A 121 2.08 -11.24 9.46
CA VAL A 121 1.23 -10.43 8.57
C VAL A 121 -0.24 -10.41 9.01
N PRO A 122 -0.92 -11.57 9.22
CA PRO A 122 -2.30 -11.57 9.67
C PRO A 122 -2.49 -10.93 11.06
N ILE A 123 -1.51 -11.06 11.97
CA ILE A 123 -1.55 -10.45 13.30
C ILE A 123 -1.51 -8.92 13.18
N ALA A 124 -0.59 -8.39 12.38
CA ALA A 124 -0.48 -6.97 12.10
C ALA A 124 -1.77 -6.42 11.44
N LEU A 125 -2.31 -7.11 10.43
CA LEU A 125 -3.56 -6.71 9.78
C LEU A 125 -4.75 -6.73 10.75
N ALA A 126 -4.84 -7.72 11.63
CA ALA A 126 -5.87 -7.79 12.65
C ALA A 126 -5.76 -6.61 13.64
N HIS A 127 -4.55 -6.26 14.06
CA HIS A 127 -4.32 -5.10 14.92
C HIS A 127 -4.73 -3.79 14.24
N ILE A 128 -4.40 -3.62 12.95
CA ILE A 128 -4.83 -2.44 12.17
C ILE A 128 -6.36 -2.31 12.16
N ARG A 129 -7.09 -3.42 12.02
CA ARG A 129 -8.57 -3.41 12.12
C ARG A 129 -9.05 -2.92 13.48
N GLN A 130 -8.41 -3.36 14.56
CA GLN A 130 -8.81 -3.02 15.93
C GLN A 130 -8.62 -1.54 16.26
N VAL A 131 -7.59 -0.91 15.69
CA VAL A 131 -7.32 0.52 15.93
C VAL A 131 -8.12 1.46 15.04
N GLY A 132 -8.90 0.93 14.09
CA GLY A 132 -9.79 1.72 13.23
C GLY A 132 -9.39 1.78 11.75
N GLY A 133 -8.35 1.06 11.34
CA GLY A 133 -8.00 0.92 9.93
C GLY A 133 -8.89 -0.08 9.20
N HIS A 134 -9.14 0.15 7.93
CA HIS A 134 -9.84 -0.77 7.03
C HIS A 134 -8.83 -1.68 6.34
N VAL A 135 -9.02 -2.99 6.43
CA VAL A 135 -8.19 -3.96 5.68
C VAL A 135 -9.03 -4.53 4.54
N ILE A 136 -8.64 -4.19 3.31
CA ILE A 136 -9.34 -4.53 2.07
C ILE A 136 -8.36 -5.17 1.06
N THR A 137 -8.82 -5.55 -0.12
CA THR A 137 -7.95 -6.00 -1.22
C THR A 137 -7.76 -4.89 -2.26
N SER A 138 -6.71 -5.00 -3.08
CA SER A 138 -6.47 -4.11 -4.22
C SER A 138 -7.67 -4.07 -5.17
N GLU A 139 -8.29 -5.22 -5.45
CA GLU A 139 -9.52 -5.31 -6.24
C GLU A 139 -10.68 -4.54 -5.59
N SER A 140 -10.89 -4.71 -4.28
CA SER A 140 -11.94 -4.00 -3.54
C SER A 140 -11.70 -2.48 -3.56
N ALA A 141 -10.46 -2.05 -3.30
CA ALA A 141 -10.07 -0.64 -3.35
C ALA A 141 -10.34 -0.04 -4.73
N ALA A 142 -9.98 -0.76 -5.78
CA ALA A 142 -10.15 -0.34 -7.15
C ALA A 142 -11.64 -0.17 -7.51
N PHE A 143 -12.51 -1.10 -7.11
CA PHE A 143 -13.96 -0.95 -7.27
C PHE A 143 -14.56 0.14 -6.38
N MET A 144 -14.07 0.37 -5.16
CA MET A 144 -14.55 1.47 -4.30
C MET A 144 -14.29 2.85 -4.91
N LEU A 145 -13.19 2.99 -5.66
CA LEU A 145 -12.91 4.21 -6.43
C LEU A 145 -13.88 4.38 -7.62
N GLN A 146 -14.42 3.27 -8.14
CA GLN A 146 -15.44 3.26 -9.18
C GLN A 146 -16.85 3.35 -8.58
N ARG A 147 -17.34 4.57 -8.40
CA ARG A 147 -18.66 4.82 -7.78
C ARG A 147 -19.85 4.30 -8.61
N GLU A 148 -19.70 4.16 -9.93
CA GLU A 148 -20.80 3.80 -10.84
C GLU A 148 -20.33 2.85 -11.94
N ALA A 149 -21.04 1.72 -12.07
CA ALA A 149 -20.81 0.76 -13.14
C ALA A 149 -21.39 1.25 -14.48
N GLY A 150 -20.82 0.81 -15.60
CA GLY A 150 -21.34 1.11 -16.95
C GLY A 150 -20.95 2.49 -17.51
N THR A 151 -20.17 3.28 -16.78
CA THR A 151 -19.53 4.50 -17.32
C THR A 151 -18.43 4.14 -18.33
N PRO A 152 -18.06 5.04 -19.27
CA PRO A 152 -16.92 4.83 -20.16
C PRO A 152 -15.61 4.54 -19.41
N GLN A 153 -15.39 5.22 -18.28
CA GLN A 153 -14.24 5.04 -17.40
C GLN A 153 -14.27 3.66 -16.73
N PHE A 154 -15.44 3.23 -16.25
CA PHE A 154 -15.63 1.89 -15.70
C PHE A 154 -15.36 0.80 -16.73
N ARG A 155 -15.72 0.99 -18.01
CA ARG A 155 -15.42 0.01 -19.06
C ARG A 155 -13.93 -0.16 -19.29
N ALA A 156 -13.18 0.94 -19.34
CA ALA A 156 -11.72 0.91 -19.46
C ALA A 156 -11.09 0.22 -18.23
N PHE A 157 -11.56 0.57 -17.03
CA PHE A 157 -11.14 -0.06 -15.79
C PHE A 157 -11.43 -1.58 -15.76
N ALA A 158 -12.64 -1.98 -16.14
CA ALA A 158 -13.07 -3.37 -16.14
C ALA A 158 -12.27 -4.24 -17.12
N ALA A 159 -11.78 -3.65 -18.22
CA ALA A 159 -10.87 -4.33 -19.14
C ALA A 159 -9.54 -4.68 -18.45
N VAL A 160 -8.93 -3.73 -17.74
CA VAL A 160 -7.67 -3.94 -16.99
C VAL A 160 -7.86 -5.01 -15.90
N ILE A 161 -8.95 -4.93 -15.11
CA ILE A 161 -9.23 -5.94 -14.08
C ILE A 161 -9.40 -7.34 -14.69
N LYS A 162 -9.99 -7.44 -15.88
CA LYS A 162 -10.15 -8.71 -16.57
C LYS A 162 -8.82 -9.27 -17.06
N GLU A 163 -7.93 -8.42 -17.57
CA GLU A 163 -6.58 -8.79 -18.00
C GLU A 163 -5.72 -9.27 -16.83
N GLU A 164 -5.79 -8.58 -15.68
CA GLU A 164 -5.02 -8.91 -14.49
C GLU A 164 -5.62 -10.03 -13.62
N LYS A 165 -6.78 -10.56 -13.99
CA LYS A 165 -7.55 -11.52 -13.17
C LYS A 165 -6.69 -12.71 -12.69
N GLU A 166 -5.91 -13.31 -13.57
CA GLU A 166 -5.06 -14.46 -13.20
C GLU A 166 -3.95 -14.07 -12.22
N ASN A 167 -3.36 -12.89 -12.41
CA ASN A 167 -2.31 -12.36 -11.53
C ASN A 167 -2.88 -12.04 -10.15
N THR A 168 -4.03 -11.36 -10.08
CA THR A 168 -4.74 -11.07 -8.83
C THR A 168 -5.06 -12.34 -8.05
N VAL A 169 -5.51 -13.40 -8.72
CA VAL A 169 -5.77 -14.71 -8.09
C VAL A 169 -4.48 -15.31 -7.55
N LYS A 170 -3.40 -15.35 -8.35
CA LYS A 170 -2.11 -15.91 -7.92
C LYS A 170 -1.53 -15.13 -6.74
N THR A 171 -1.56 -13.81 -6.78
CA THR A 171 -1.08 -12.92 -5.70
C THR A 171 -1.90 -13.13 -4.44
N SER A 172 -3.22 -13.13 -4.55
CA SER A 172 -4.13 -13.41 -3.42
C SER A 172 -3.86 -14.78 -2.80
N GLN A 173 -3.68 -15.82 -3.61
CA GLN A 173 -3.34 -17.16 -3.11
C GLN A 173 -1.96 -17.22 -2.45
N LYS A 174 -1.03 -16.31 -2.79
CA LYS A 174 0.32 -16.28 -2.23
C LYS A 174 0.41 -15.47 -0.94
N LEU A 175 -0.30 -14.34 -0.87
CA LEU A 175 -0.24 -13.40 0.24
C LEU A 175 -1.37 -13.63 1.26
N LEU A 176 -2.53 -14.12 0.82
CA LEU A 176 -3.71 -14.37 1.66
C LEU A 176 -3.92 -15.87 1.93
N GLN A 177 -2.83 -16.60 2.21
CA GLN A 177 -2.87 -18.06 2.42
C GLN A 177 -3.71 -18.49 3.64
N TYR A 178 -3.92 -17.58 4.59
CA TYR A 178 -4.60 -17.84 5.85
C TYR A 178 -6.09 -17.43 5.76
N ARG A 179 -6.87 -18.18 4.99
CA ARG A 179 -8.31 -17.93 4.76
C ARG A 179 -9.21 -18.14 5.98
N SER A 180 -8.68 -18.64 7.10
CA SER A 180 -9.44 -18.98 8.31
C SER A 180 -9.69 -17.83 9.28
N TRP A 181 -9.22 -16.61 8.98
CA TRP A 181 -9.25 -15.46 9.91
C TRP A 181 -9.90 -14.19 9.33
N LEU A 182 -10.57 -14.32 8.17
CA LEU A 182 -11.52 -13.33 7.65
C LEU A 182 -12.92 -13.67 8.13
#